data_AF-A0A420INK0-F1
#
_entry.id   AF-A0A420INK0-F1
#
_cell.length_a   1.000
_cell.length_b   1.000
_cell.length_c   1.000
_cell.angle_alpha   90.00
_cell.angle_beta   90.00
_cell.angle_gamma   90.00
#
_symmetry.space_group_name_H-M   'P 1'
#
loop_
_entity.id
_entity.type
_entity.pdbx_description
1 polymer ?
#
loop_
_entity_poly.entity_id
_entity_poly.type
_entity_poly.pdbx_seq_one_letter_code
_entity_poly.pdbx_strand_id
1 'polypeptide(L)'
;MRTLARQKVHHDPYKLAQIKLRKEANLSRQRELLDQRTSAMGDPVRGISTPYLETFDNVDGSAEAGAEPKLLNHFLTPSELETSIEKSKFLSSPIIPVDRQGVDPVQEELMIAVHEAQHQNAMIAIKKIVSLSNANSKDKMRANITRCIDKFGRHNTDKYLKPRPPVNPSVLKKKVMPEKTPRAGPDTGSSEVQIAILTAKIRVLANELEKPGGKKDKINKRNLRLLVHKRQKHLKYLNRKERGGERWQNLVETLGLTNGTWKGEISL
;
A
#
# COMPACT_ATOMS: atom_id res chain seq x y z
N MET A 1 56.90 -31.95 -24.07
CA MET A 1 55.95 -31.55 -25.13
C MET A 1 55.10 -30.37 -24.65
N ARG A 2 55.20 -29.19 -25.28
CA ARG A 2 54.34 -28.04 -24.96
C ARG A 2 52.97 -28.24 -25.63
N THR A 3 51.88 -28.13 -24.87
CA THR A 3 50.51 -28.30 -25.38
C THR A 3 50.16 -27.20 -26.41
N LEU A 4 49.29 -27.50 -27.39
CA LEU A 4 48.81 -26.58 -28.43
C LEU A 4 48.30 -25.23 -27.87
N ALA A 5 47.83 -25.21 -26.61
CA ALA A 5 47.42 -23.99 -25.91
C ALA A 5 48.59 -23.02 -25.63
N ARG A 6 49.81 -23.54 -25.39
CA ARG A 6 51.03 -22.75 -25.21
C ARG A 6 51.64 -22.26 -26.55
N GLN A 7 51.29 -22.87 -27.67
CA GLN A 7 51.77 -22.45 -29.00
C GLN A 7 51.05 -21.19 -29.54
N LYS A 8 49.86 -20.86 -29.03
CA LYS A 8 49.13 -19.61 -29.37
C LYS A 8 49.74 -18.33 -28.74
N VAL A 9 50.88 -18.45 -28.06
CA VAL A 9 51.55 -17.35 -27.35
C VAL A 9 52.43 -16.51 -28.29
N HIS A 10 52.81 -17.03 -29.46
CA HIS A 10 53.54 -16.30 -30.50
C HIS A 10 52.63 -15.50 -31.44
N HIS A 11 51.60 -14.86 -30.88
CA HIS A 11 50.86 -13.85 -31.62
C HIS A 11 51.50 -12.50 -31.38
N ASP A 12 51.65 -11.72 -32.45
CA ASP A 12 52.17 -10.35 -32.42
C ASP A 12 51.77 -9.62 -31.12
N PRO A 13 52.74 -9.17 -30.30
CA PRO A 13 52.48 -8.53 -29.00
C PRO A 13 51.53 -7.33 -29.14
N TYR A 14 51.57 -6.63 -30.28
CA TYR A 14 50.67 -5.52 -30.56
C TYR A 14 49.21 -5.98 -30.73
N LYS A 15 48.98 -7.06 -31.47
CA LYS A 15 47.64 -7.65 -31.65
C LYS A 15 47.07 -8.18 -30.33
N LEU A 16 47.91 -8.75 -29.47
CA LEU A 16 47.50 -9.15 -28.11
C LEU A 16 47.12 -7.93 -27.25
N ALA A 17 47.89 -6.84 -27.31
CA ALA A 17 47.57 -5.60 -26.62
C ALA A 17 46.24 -5.00 -27.10
N GLN A 18 45.98 -4.96 -28.41
CA GLN A 18 44.70 -4.52 -28.96
C GLN A 18 43.51 -5.38 -28.52
N ILE A 19 43.66 -6.70 -28.46
CA ILE A 19 42.63 -7.61 -27.95
C ILE A 19 42.35 -7.34 -26.46
N LYS A 20 43.39 -7.13 -25.65
CA LYS A 20 43.26 -6.78 -24.24
C LYS A 20 42.53 -5.45 -24.07
N LEU A 21 42.91 -4.41 -24.81
CA LEU A 21 42.24 -3.10 -24.79
C LEU A 21 40.74 -3.21 -25.12
N ARG A 22 40.37 -3.97 -26.17
CA ARG A 22 38.94 -4.21 -26.51
C ARG A 22 38.21 -4.95 -25.39
N LYS A 23 38.84 -5.96 -24.79
CA LYS A 23 38.27 -6.70 -23.67
C LYS A 23 38.11 -5.83 -22.44
N GLU A 24 39.10 -5.01 -22.11
CA GLU A 24 39.07 -4.07 -20.99
C GLU A 24 37.98 -3.02 -21.17
N ALA A 25 37.80 -2.48 -22.38
CA ALA A 25 36.71 -1.56 -22.70
C ALA A 25 35.31 -2.22 -22.60
N ASN A 26 35.19 -3.49 -22.97
CA ASN A 26 33.94 -4.24 -22.78
C ASN A 26 33.67 -4.49 -21.29
N LEU A 27 34.69 -4.91 -20.53
CA LEU A 27 34.59 -5.15 -19.10
C LEU A 27 34.28 -3.86 -18.32
N SER A 28 34.85 -2.72 -18.70
CA SER A 28 34.53 -1.43 -18.08
C SER A 28 33.07 -1.05 -18.32
N ARG A 29 32.59 -1.17 -19.57
CA ARG A 29 31.18 -0.95 -19.91
C ARG A 29 30.24 -1.93 -19.20
N GLN A 30 30.64 -3.19 -19.07
CA GLN A 30 29.84 -4.19 -18.38
C GLN A 30 29.73 -3.88 -16.88
N ARG A 31 30.82 -3.43 -16.25
CA ARG A 31 30.81 -2.98 -14.84
C ARG A 31 29.86 -1.80 -14.65
N GLU A 32 29.95 -0.78 -15.50
CA GLU A 32 29.05 0.38 -15.45
C GLU A 32 27.57 -0.04 -15.57
N LEU A 33 27.24 -0.91 -16.53
CA LEU A 33 25.89 -1.43 -16.69
C LEU A 33 25.43 -2.30 -15.51
N LEU A 34 26.35 -3.04 -14.89
CA LEU A 34 26.04 -3.81 -13.68
C LEU A 34 25.74 -2.87 -12.53
N ASP A 35 26.56 -1.83 -12.32
CA ASP A 35 26.36 -0.84 -11.27
C ASP A 35 25.00 -0.17 -11.43
N GLN A 36 24.67 0.32 -12.63
CA GLN A 36 23.35 0.88 -12.96
C GLN A 36 22.19 -0.10 -12.64
N ARG A 37 22.35 -1.40 -12.99
CA ARG A 37 21.34 -2.43 -12.72
C ARG A 37 21.21 -2.76 -11.24
N THR A 38 22.31 -2.76 -10.49
CA THR A 38 22.30 -3.01 -9.05
C THR A 38 21.64 -1.86 -8.31
N SER A 39 21.93 -0.61 -8.67
CA SER A 39 21.23 0.56 -8.14
C SER A 39 19.73 0.53 -8.44
N ALA A 40 19.35 0.16 -9.67
CA ALA A 40 17.94 -0.01 -10.06
C ALA A 40 17.24 -1.22 -9.40
N MET A 41 17.98 -2.16 -8.81
CA MET A 41 17.41 -3.31 -8.11
C MET A 41 16.74 -2.88 -6.80
N GLY A 42 17.28 -1.86 -6.12
CA GLY A 42 16.75 -1.30 -4.87
C GLY A 42 16.75 -2.28 -3.69
N ASP A 43 16.18 -1.87 -2.56
CA ASP A 43 16.06 -2.71 -1.37
C ASP A 43 14.98 -3.80 -1.59
N PRO A 44 15.29 -5.11 -1.42
CA PRO A 44 14.30 -6.18 -1.55
C PRO A 44 13.15 -6.13 -0.53
N VAL A 45 13.33 -5.49 0.64
CA VAL A 45 12.31 -5.34 1.67
C VAL A 45 11.50 -4.07 1.47
N ARG A 46 12.16 -2.90 1.43
CA ARG A 46 11.48 -1.60 1.41
C ARG A 46 11.18 -1.08 0.02
N GLY A 47 11.94 -1.48 -1.00
CA GLY A 47 11.84 -0.88 -2.33
C GLY A 47 12.28 0.59 -2.31
N ILE A 48 11.54 1.45 -3.00
CA ILE A 48 11.73 2.91 -3.02
C ILE A 48 10.59 3.56 -2.21
N SER A 49 10.89 4.55 -1.36
CA SER A 49 9.84 5.28 -0.63
C SER A 49 9.03 6.14 -1.60
N THR A 50 7.70 6.08 -1.48
CA THR A 50 6.77 6.89 -2.25
C THR A 50 5.89 7.69 -1.30
N PRO A 51 5.29 8.81 -1.76
CA PRO A 51 4.37 9.59 -0.92
C PRO A 51 3.22 8.74 -0.36
N TYR A 52 2.70 7.80 -1.15
CA TYR A 52 1.66 6.88 -0.70
C TYR A 52 2.14 5.97 0.45
N LEU A 53 3.37 5.47 0.42
CA LEU A 53 3.91 4.65 1.52
C LEU A 53 4.11 5.43 2.81
N GLU A 54 4.42 6.72 2.73
CA GLU A 54 4.59 7.59 3.90
C GLU A 54 3.26 7.83 4.63
N THR A 55 2.13 7.77 3.92
CA THR A 55 0.79 7.84 4.53
C THR A 55 0.51 6.70 5.51
N PHE A 56 1.20 5.55 5.38
CA PHE A 56 1.02 4.43 6.30
C PHE A 56 1.59 4.69 7.69
N ASP A 57 2.59 5.55 7.79
CA ASP A 57 3.17 5.94 9.08
C ASP A 57 2.33 7.07 9.71
N ASN A 58 1.86 8.01 8.89
CA ASN A 58 1.04 9.16 9.29
C ASN A 58 -0.45 8.94 9.02
N VAL A 59 -1.06 7.99 9.74
CA VAL A 59 -2.46 7.62 9.50
C VAL A 59 -3.45 8.74 9.84
N ASP A 60 -3.04 9.74 10.62
CA ASP A 60 -3.89 10.85 11.10
C ASP A 60 -4.25 11.90 10.05
N GLY A 61 -3.65 11.82 8.86
CA GLY A 61 -3.87 12.81 7.79
C GLY A 61 -3.10 14.11 8.01
N SER A 62 -2.04 14.10 8.83
CA SER A 62 -1.09 15.21 8.94
C SER A 62 -0.19 15.35 7.70
N ALA A 63 -0.13 14.32 6.86
CA ALA A 63 0.53 14.40 5.56
C ALA A 63 -0.45 14.96 4.53
N GLU A 64 -0.23 16.20 4.11
CA GLU A 64 -0.83 16.79 2.91
C GLU A 64 -0.37 16.01 1.67
N ALA A 65 -1.05 14.92 1.35
CA ALA A 65 -0.81 14.18 0.12
C ALA A 65 -2.11 13.53 -0.36
N GLY A 66 -3.00 14.37 -0.90
CA GLY A 66 -4.11 13.97 -1.77
C GLY A 66 -5.31 13.35 -1.06
N ALA A 67 -6.39 14.13 -0.92
CA ALA A 67 -7.83 13.78 -0.93
C ALA A 67 -8.33 12.35 -0.56
N GLU A 68 -7.64 11.59 0.27
CA GLU A 68 -8.09 10.28 0.73
C GLU A 68 -9.09 10.45 1.89
N PRO A 69 -10.12 9.58 1.98
CA PRO A 69 -11.15 9.71 3.00
C PRO A 69 -10.51 9.60 4.39
N LYS A 70 -10.83 10.58 5.25
CA LYS A 70 -10.35 10.61 6.63
C LYS A 70 -10.98 9.45 7.40
N LEU A 71 -10.26 8.36 7.51
CA LEU A 71 -10.69 7.19 8.28
C LEU A 71 -10.63 7.50 9.77
N LEU A 72 -11.61 6.99 10.49
CA LEU A 72 -11.71 7.11 11.93
C LEU A 72 -11.44 5.76 12.61
N ASN A 73 -11.23 5.80 13.91
CA ASN A 73 -11.12 4.59 14.72
C ASN A 73 -12.45 3.81 14.72
N HIS A 74 -12.42 2.54 15.15
CA HIS A 74 -13.63 1.72 15.38
C HIS A 74 -14.56 1.47 14.18
N PHE A 75 -14.08 1.62 12.95
CA PHE A 75 -14.79 1.34 11.67
C PHE A 75 -15.78 2.41 11.27
N LEU A 76 -15.68 3.57 11.90
CA LEU A 76 -16.55 4.69 11.59
C LEU A 76 -16.05 5.43 10.35
N THR A 77 -17.00 5.87 9.54
CA THR A 77 -16.79 6.91 8.55
C THR A 77 -17.17 8.28 9.14
N PRO A 78 -16.58 9.39 8.66
CA PRO A 78 -16.97 10.73 9.12
C PRO A 78 -18.47 11.01 8.96
N SER A 79 -19.07 10.57 7.84
CA SER A 79 -20.50 10.69 7.58
C SER A 79 -21.36 9.90 8.56
N GLU A 80 -20.97 8.67 8.91
CA GLU A 80 -21.67 7.86 9.93
C GLU A 80 -21.59 8.49 11.31
N LEU A 81 -20.45 9.10 11.64
CA LEU A 81 -20.28 9.80 12.91
C LEU A 81 -21.19 11.03 12.98
N GLU A 82 -21.21 11.86 11.93
CA GLU A 82 -22.04 13.07 11.85
C GLU A 82 -23.53 12.73 11.98
N THR A 83 -24.02 11.79 11.17
CA THR A 83 -25.40 11.31 11.21
C THR A 83 -25.78 10.73 12.59
N SER A 84 -24.86 10.02 13.25
CA SER A 84 -25.10 9.50 14.60
C SER A 84 -25.17 10.61 15.65
N ILE A 85 -24.33 11.64 15.54
CA ILE A 85 -24.33 12.80 16.43
C ILE A 85 -25.64 13.58 16.27
N GLU A 86 -26.07 13.83 15.03
CA GLU A 86 -27.33 14.52 14.74
C GLU A 86 -28.53 13.74 15.30
N LYS A 87 -28.57 12.43 15.06
CA LYS A 87 -29.62 11.56 15.60
C LYS A 87 -29.62 11.56 17.13
N SER A 88 -28.45 11.52 17.77
CA SER A 88 -28.34 11.58 19.23
C SER A 88 -28.80 12.93 19.79
N LYS A 89 -28.48 14.03 19.11
CA LYS A 89 -28.96 15.38 19.46
C LYS A 89 -30.49 15.44 19.43
N PHE A 90 -31.07 14.94 18.34
CA PHE A 90 -32.53 14.92 18.15
C PHE A 90 -33.25 14.07 19.20
N LEU A 91 -32.71 12.90 19.55
CA LEU A 91 -33.34 12.03 20.56
C LEU A 91 -33.21 12.54 21.99
N SER A 92 -32.17 13.34 22.27
CA SER A 92 -31.91 13.87 23.62
C SER A 92 -32.43 15.29 23.83
N SER A 93 -32.88 15.97 22.78
CA SER A 93 -33.41 17.33 22.89
C SER A 93 -34.61 17.37 23.84
N PRO A 94 -34.70 18.35 24.74
CA PRO A 94 -35.84 18.51 25.64
C PRO A 94 -37.17 18.54 24.86
N ILE A 95 -38.16 17.77 25.32
CA ILE A 95 -39.48 17.72 24.70
C ILE A 95 -40.24 18.98 25.11
N ILE A 96 -40.63 19.78 24.13
CA ILE A 96 -41.45 20.97 24.35
C ILE A 96 -42.91 20.51 24.43
N PRO A 97 -43.61 20.68 25.56
CA PRO A 97 -45.01 20.31 25.68
C PRO A 97 -45.87 21.16 24.74
N VAL A 98 -46.88 20.53 24.12
CA VAL A 98 -47.81 21.21 23.22
C VAL A 98 -48.71 22.19 23.99
N ASP A 99 -49.09 21.82 25.22
CA ASP A 99 -49.79 22.70 26.12
C ASP A 99 -48.80 23.58 26.88
N ARG A 100 -48.94 24.90 26.71
CA ARG A 100 -48.02 25.91 27.26
C ARG A 100 -48.49 26.47 28.61
N GLN A 101 -49.60 25.98 29.15
CA GLN A 101 -50.11 26.42 30.44
C GLN A 101 -49.14 26.01 31.57
N GLY A 102 -48.57 26.99 32.25
CA GLY A 102 -47.65 26.78 33.38
C GLY A 102 -46.18 26.55 33.03
N VAL A 103 -45.79 26.70 31.76
CA VAL A 103 -44.37 26.60 31.34
C VAL A 103 -43.68 27.95 31.52
N ASP A 104 -42.57 27.97 32.24
CA ASP A 104 -41.71 29.15 32.37
C ASP A 104 -40.70 29.21 31.20
N PRO A 105 -40.77 30.24 30.34
CA PRO A 105 -39.89 30.34 29.17
C PRO A 105 -38.40 30.45 29.55
N VAL A 106 -38.08 31.03 30.70
CA VAL A 106 -36.67 31.18 31.14
C VAL A 106 -36.08 29.81 31.48
N GLN A 107 -36.86 28.94 32.11
CA GLN A 107 -36.43 27.58 32.45
C GLN A 107 -36.24 26.73 31.19
N GLU A 108 -37.11 26.90 30.19
CA GLU A 108 -36.99 26.22 28.90
C GLU A 108 -35.70 26.64 28.17
N GLU A 109 -35.44 27.93 28.05
CA GLU A 109 -34.21 28.46 27.43
C GLU A 109 -32.95 27.95 28.15
N LEU A 110 -32.97 27.91 29.48
CA LEU A 110 -31.88 27.37 30.28
C LEU A 110 -31.68 25.87 30.02
N MET A 111 -32.75 25.07 29.95
CA MET A 111 -32.65 23.64 29.64
C MET A 111 -32.08 23.39 28.25
N ILE A 112 -32.50 24.16 27.25
CA ILE A 112 -31.98 24.09 25.88
C ILE A 112 -30.50 24.46 25.87
N ALA A 113 -30.11 25.55 26.55
CA ALA A 113 -28.71 25.98 26.63
C ALA A 113 -27.82 24.94 27.32
N VAL A 114 -28.29 24.34 28.42
CA VAL A 114 -27.58 23.27 29.12
C VAL A 114 -27.43 22.03 28.23
N HIS A 115 -28.49 21.62 27.53
CA HIS A 115 -28.45 20.51 26.57
C HIS A 115 -27.44 20.77 25.45
N GLU A 116 -27.44 21.96 24.85
CA GLU A 116 -26.51 22.34 23.80
C GLU A 116 -25.06 22.30 24.30
N ALA A 117 -24.78 22.83 25.49
CA ALA A 117 -23.45 22.81 26.09
C ALA A 117 -22.97 21.37 26.36
N GLN A 118 -23.85 20.51 26.90
CA GLN A 118 -23.55 19.10 27.14
C GLN A 118 -23.31 18.35 25.82
N HIS A 119 -24.12 18.63 24.80
CA HIS A 119 -23.98 18.07 23.47
C HIS A 119 -22.63 18.45 22.84
N GLN A 120 -22.23 19.73 22.91
CA GLN A 120 -20.95 20.20 22.41
C GLN A 120 -19.77 19.53 23.13
N ASN A 121 -19.83 19.39 24.45
CA ASN A 121 -18.81 18.69 25.22
C ASN A 121 -18.71 17.21 24.81
N ALA A 122 -19.86 16.53 24.68
CA ALA A 122 -19.93 15.15 24.21
C ALA A 122 -19.36 15.00 22.79
N MET A 123 -19.69 15.91 21.87
CA MET A 123 -19.11 15.92 20.52
C MET A 123 -17.59 16.02 20.53
N ILE A 124 -17.02 16.91 21.35
CA ILE A 124 -15.57 17.07 21.48
C ILE A 124 -14.94 15.79 22.04
N ALA A 125 -15.54 15.19 23.07
CA ALA A 125 -15.08 13.95 23.67
C ALA A 125 -15.11 12.79 22.65
N ILE A 126 -16.22 12.61 21.95
CA ILE A 126 -16.39 11.55 20.93
C ILE A 126 -15.39 11.74 19.79
N LYS A 127 -15.23 12.97 19.27
CA LYS A 127 -14.24 13.27 18.23
C LYS A 127 -12.81 12.88 18.67
N LYS A 128 -12.45 13.09 19.93
CA LYS A 128 -11.15 12.69 20.49
C LYS A 128 -11.01 11.16 20.63
N ILE A 129 -12.05 10.47 21.10
CA ILE A 129 -12.06 9.00 21.24
C ILE A 129 -11.92 8.33 19.87
N VAL A 130 -12.63 8.86 18.89
CA VAL A 130 -12.71 8.29 17.54
C VAL A 130 -11.52 8.71 16.66
N SER A 131 -10.73 9.70 17.09
CA SER A 131 -9.51 10.10 16.39
C SER A 131 -8.50 8.96 16.27
N LEU A 132 -7.88 8.84 15.09
CA LEU A 132 -6.92 7.77 14.81
C LEU A 132 -5.53 8.03 15.44
N SER A 133 -5.30 9.26 15.91
CA SER A 133 -4.03 9.69 16.50
C SER A 133 -3.77 9.00 17.82
N ASN A 134 -4.84 8.87 18.60
CA ASN A 134 -4.88 8.18 19.87
C ASN A 134 -5.07 6.66 19.72
N ALA A 135 -5.12 6.13 18.49
CA ALA A 135 -5.41 4.72 18.24
C ALA A 135 -4.19 3.81 18.39
N ASN A 136 -4.46 2.53 18.66
CA ASN A 136 -3.44 1.49 18.74
C ASN A 136 -2.84 1.16 17.35
N SER A 137 -1.64 0.58 17.31
CA SER A 137 -0.99 0.07 16.10
C SER A 137 -1.89 -0.88 15.29
N LYS A 138 -2.71 -1.68 15.98
CA LYS A 138 -3.71 -2.57 15.36
C LYS A 138 -4.76 -1.79 14.57
N ASP A 139 -5.29 -0.71 15.13
CA ASP A 139 -6.31 0.12 14.49
C ASP A 139 -5.72 0.96 13.37
N LYS A 140 -4.48 1.45 13.52
CA LYS A 140 -3.71 2.08 12.45
C LYS A 140 -3.50 1.14 11.26
N MET A 141 -3.09 -0.11 11.53
CA MET A 141 -2.98 -1.15 10.50
C MET A 141 -4.32 -1.44 9.83
N ARG A 142 -5.42 -1.47 10.59
CA ARG A 142 -6.76 -1.69 10.07
C ARG A 142 -7.19 -0.57 9.11
N ALA A 143 -6.95 0.69 9.47
CA ALA A 143 -7.20 1.83 8.59
C ALA A 143 -6.35 1.74 7.31
N ASN A 144 -5.07 1.36 7.41
CA ASN A 144 -4.21 1.13 6.25
C ASN A 144 -4.73 0.01 5.34
N ILE A 145 -5.33 -1.06 5.90
CA ILE A 145 -5.97 -2.11 5.10
C ILE A 145 -7.16 -1.54 4.31
N THR A 146 -8.01 -0.73 4.95
CA THR A 146 -9.13 -0.06 4.26
C THR A 146 -8.63 0.85 3.14
N ARG A 147 -7.57 1.66 3.38
CA ARG A 147 -6.93 2.47 2.32
C ARG A 147 -6.44 1.63 1.16
N CYS A 148 -5.77 0.51 1.44
CA CYS A 148 -5.29 -0.40 0.39
C CYS A 148 -6.44 -0.99 -0.45
N ILE A 149 -7.54 -1.36 0.20
CA ILE A 149 -8.73 -1.89 -0.49
C ILE A 149 -9.34 -0.81 -1.38
N ASP A 150 -9.46 0.42 -0.89
CA ASP A 150 -10.07 1.52 -1.64
C ASP A 150 -9.19 1.96 -2.82
N LYS A 151 -7.87 2.04 -2.61
CA LYS A 151 -6.89 2.44 -3.62
C LYS A 151 -6.70 1.40 -4.73
N PHE A 152 -6.49 0.14 -4.35
CA PHE A 152 -6.08 -0.94 -5.28
C PHE A 152 -7.19 -1.95 -5.58
N GLY A 153 -8.36 -1.83 -4.94
CA GLY A 153 -9.47 -2.71 -5.18
C GLY A 153 -9.99 -2.60 -6.60
N ARG A 154 -10.21 -3.74 -7.25
CA ARG A 154 -10.64 -3.78 -8.66
C ARG A 154 -12.01 -3.15 -8.89
N HIS A 155 -12.82 -3.04 -7.84
CA HIS A 155 -14.10 -2.33 -7.88
C HIS A 155 -13.94 -0.83 -8.18
N ASN A 156 -12.82 -0.23 -7.81
CA ASN A 156 -12.49 1.17 -8.12
C ASN A 156 -11.57 1.28 -9.34
N THR A 157 -10.51 0.46 -9.40
CA THR A 157 -9.49 0.57 -10.45
C THR A 157 -10.01 0.19 -11.84
N ASP A 158 -10.97 -0.75 -11.93
CA ASP A 158 -11.54 -1.16 -13.22
C ASP A 158 -12.27 0.00 -13.93
N LYS A 159 -12.62 1.09 -13.22
CA LYS A 159 -13.30 2.27 -13.78
C LYS A 159 -12.39 3.13 -14.64
N TYR A 160 -11.10 3.25 -14.29
CA TYR A 160 -10.16 4.18 -14.94
C TYR A 160 -8.94 3.48 -15.55
N LEU A 161 -8.55 2.29 -15.07
CA LEU A 161 -7.43 1.53 -15.64
C LEU A 161 -7.90 0.65 -16.79
N LYS A 162 -7.11 0.62 -17.86
CA LYS A 162 -7.41 -0.24 -19.01
C LYS A 162 -7.34 -1.71 -18.61
N PRO A 163 -8.25 -2.54 -19.13
CA PRO A 163 -8.19 -3.98 -18.91
C PRO A 163 -6.95 -4.57 -19.61
N ARG A 164 -6.54 -5.75 -19.15
CA ARG A 164 -5.47 -6.50 -19.80
C ARG A 164 -5.76 -6.70 -21.30
N PRO A 165 -4.73 -6.70 -22.17
CA PRO A 165 -4.90 -6.99 -23.58
C PRO A 165 -5.60 -8.34 -23.80
N PRO A 166 -6.54 -8.42 -24.75
CA PRO A 166 -7.22 -9.68 -25.06
C PRO A 166 -6.22 -10.73 -25.57
N VAL A 167 -6.60 -12.00 -25.44
CA VAL A 167 -5.80 -13.10 -26.02
C VAL A 167 -5.84 -12.96 -27.55
N ASN A 168 -4.73 -13.30 -28.23
CA ASN A 168 -4.66 -13.25 -29.68
C ASN A 168 -5.86 -14.02 -30.29
N PRO A 169 -6.66 -13.40 -31.19
CA PRO A 169 -7.85 -14.01 -31.78
C PRO A 169 -7.59 -15.35 -32.49
N SER A 170 -6.39 -15.54 -33.05
CA SER A 170 -6.00 -16.82 -33.68
C SER A 170 -6.03 -17.99 -32.70
N VAL A 171 -5.72 -17.75 -31.43
CA VAL A 171 -5.73 -18.78 -30.37
C VAL A 171 -7.16 -19.08 -29.91
N LEU A 172 -8.06 -18.09 -29.98
CA LEU A 172 -9.43 -18.20 -29.48
C LEU A 172 -10.35 -19.00 -30.43
N LYS A 173 -9.93 -19.30 -31.67
CA LYS A 173 -10.72 -20.06 -32.66
C LYS A 173 -12.20 -19.61 -32.74
N LYS A 174 -12.44 -18.29 -32.73
CA LYS A 174 -13.78 -17.65 -32.73
C LYS A 174 -14.68 -17.92 -31.50
N LYS A 175 -14.16 -18.49 -30.40
CA LYS A 175 -14.93 -18.59 -29.15
C LYS A 175 -15.08 -17.21 -28.50
N VAL A 176 -16.33 -16.79 -28.32
CA VAL A 176 -16.68 -15.61 -27.51
C VAL A 176 -16.35 -15.93 -26.05
N MET A 177 -15.64 -15.03 -25.37
CA MET A 177 -15.38 -15.17 -23.94
C MET A 177 -16.70 -14.96 -23.18
N PRO A 178 -17.02 -15.77 -22.17
CA PRO A 178 -18.23 -15.57 -21.38
C PRO A 178 -18.21 -14.20 -20.71
N GLU A 179 -19.37 -13.54 -20.65
CA GLU A 179 -19.54 -12.33 -19.87
C GLU A 179 -19.25 -12.62 -18.40
N LYS A 180 -18.51 -11.72 -17.76
CA LYS A 180 -18.15 -11.89 -16.36
C LYS A 180 -19.33 -11.47 -15.51
N THR A 181 -19.66 -12.29 -14.51
CA THR A 181 -20.64 -11.92 -13.50
C THR A 181 -20.18 -10.64 -12.78
N PRO A 182 -21.10 -9.70 -12.49
CA PRO A 182 -20.77 -8.54 -11.70
C PRO A 182 -20.35 -8.97 -10.29
N ARG A 183 -19.50 -8.16 -9.67
CA ARG A 183 -19.04 -8.43 -8.30
C ARG A 183 -20.17 -8.11 -7.33
N ALA A 184 -20.37 -8.98 -6.34
CA ALA A 184 -21.36 -8.77 -5.28
C ALA A 184 -20.94 -7.71 -4.24
N GLY A 185 -19.64 -7.41 -4.13
CA GLY A 185 -19.11 -6.51 -3.10
C GLY A 185 -17.71 -5.99 -3.38
N PRO A 186 -17.09 -5.32 -2.40
CA PRO A 186 -15.76 -4.75 -2.55
C PRO A 186 -14.71 -5.84 -2.76
N ASP A 187 -13.76 -5.55 -3.64
CA ASP A 187 -12.67 -6.46 -3.94
C ASP A 187 -11.58 -6.39 -2.87
N THR A 188 -11.51 -7.42 -2.03
CA THR A 188 -10.54 -7.54 -0.93
C THR A 188 -9.46 -8.61 -1.19
N GLY A 189 -9.68 -9.45 -2.22
CA GLY A 189 -8.88 -10.65 -2.48
C GLY A 189 -7.97 -10.56 -3.69
N SER A 190 -7.96 -9.46 -4.44
CA SER A 190 -7.08 -9.31 -5.59
C SER A 190 -5.60 -9.28 -5.20
N SER A 191 -4.73 -9.66 -6.14
CA SER A 191 -3.29 -9.74 -5.86
C SER A 191 -2.70 -8.37 -5.55
N GLU A 192 -3.23 -7.33 -6.19
CA GLU A 192 -2.90 -5.92 -5.98
C GLU A 192 -3.16 -5.51 -4.52
N VAL A 193 -4.38 -5.75 -4.02
CA VAL A 193 -4.78 -5.47 -2.62
C VAL A 193 -3.94 -6.30 -1.65
N GLN A 194 -3.73 -7.59 -1.92
CA GLN A 194 -2.89 -8.44 -1.07
C GLN A 194 -1.44 -7.95 -0.99
N ILE A 195 -0.86 -7.50 -2.10
CA ILE A 195 0.50 -6.94 -2.16
C ILE A 195 0.58 -5.63 -1.36
N ALA A 196 -0.42 -4.75 -1.49
CA ALA A 196 -0.49 -3.49 -0.76
C ALA A 196 -0.57 -3.73 0.76
N ILE A 197 -1.45 -4.62 1.21
CA ILE A 197 -1.58 -5.00 2.63
C ILE A 197 -0.29 -5.64 3.15
N LEU A 198 0.34 -6.52 2.38
CA LEU A 198 1.63 -7.11 2.76
C LEU A 198 2.71 -6.05 2.88
N THR A 199 2.72 -5.05 2.00
CA THR A 199 3.67 -3.95 2.03
C THR A 199 3.50 -3.10 3.29
N ALA A 200 2.26 -2.76 3.68
CA ALA A 200 1.99 -2.08 4.95
C ALA A 200 2.48 -2.90 6.16
N LYS A 201 2.22 -4.23 6.18
CA LYS A 201 2.69 -5.13 7.25
C LYS A 201 4.21 -5.24 7.32
N ILE A 202 4.86 -5.38 6.17
CA ILE A 202 6.33 -5.43 6.06
C ILE A 202 6.94 -4.14 6.59
N ARG A 203 6.38 -2.98 6.21
CA ARG A 203 6.86 -1.67 6.68
C ARG A 203 6.79 -1.54 8.20
N VAL A 204 5.64 -1.84 8.80
CA VAL A 204 5.46 -1.79 10.26
C VAL A 204 6.44 -2.73 10.98
N LEU A 205 6.57 -3.97 10.50
CA LEU A 205 7.45 -4.96 11.12
C LEU A 205 8.93 -4.63 10.94
N ALA A 206 9.33 -4.13 9.77
CA ALA A 206 10.70 -3.69 9.51
C ALA A 206 11.09 -2.51 10.41
N ASN A 207 10.20 -1.51 10.53
CA ASN A 207 10.40 -0.38 11.43
C ASN A 207 10.55 -0.83 12.89
N GLU A 208 9.76 -1.80 13.35
CA GLU A 208 9.85 -2.33 14.73
C GLU A 208 11.17 -3.09 14.98
N LEU A 209 11.64 -3.86 14.00
CA LEU A 209 12.90 -4.61 14.11
C LEU A 209 14.14 -3.72 14.11
N GLU A 210 14.05 -2.53 13.52
CA GLU A 210 15.13 -1.52 13.51
C GLU A 210 15.22 -0.72 14.82
N LYS A 211 14.13 -0.64 15.59
CA LYS A 211 14.12 0.05 16.89
C LYS A 211 15.12 -0.57 17.88
N PRO A 212 15.60 0.20 18.88
CA PRO A 212 16.42 -0.32 19.96
C PRO A 212 15.75 -1.52 20.64
N GLY A 213 16.44 -2.67 20.68
CA GLY A 213 15.90 -3.93 21.19
C GLY A 213 15.31 -4.88 20.14
N GLY A 214 14.79 -4.36 19.02
CA GLY A 214 14.19 -5.15 17.94
C GLY A 214 15.15 -6.12 17.25
N LYS A 215 16.45 -5.80 17.25
CA LYS A 215 17.50 -6.67 16.66
C LYS A 215 17.58 -8.06 17.32
N LYS A 216 17.14 -8.21 18.57
CA LYS A 216 17.14 -9.50 19.31
C LYS A 216 15.93 -10.37 18.98
N ASP A 217 14.90 -9.83 18.35
CA ASP A 217 13.67 -10.56 18.02
C ASP A 217 13.85 -11.45 16.79
N LYS A 218 14.23 -12.71 17.03
CA LYS A 218 14.47 -13.71 15.97
C LYS A 218 13.18 -14.22 15.34
N ILE A 219 12.08 -14.26 16.08
CA ILE A 219 10.80 -14.78 15.60
C ILE A 219 10.22 -13.79 14.60
N ASN A 220 10.22 -12.50 14.92
CA ASN A 220 9.71 -11.49 14.00
C ASN A 220 10.60 -11.27 12.78
N LYS A 221 11.92 -11.49 12.87
CA LYS A 221 12.78 -11.58 11.67
C LYS A 221 12.35 -12.70 10.71
N ARG A 222 11.98 -13.87 11.24
CA ARG A 222 11.41 -14.95 10.43
C ARG A 222 10.06 -14.53 9.83
N ASN A 223 9.19 -13.90 10.61
CA ASN A 223 7.89 -13.42 10.13
C ASN A 223 8.04 -12.39 9.01
N LEU A 224 8.99 -11.44 9.13
CA LEU A 224 9.31 -10.47 8.09
C LEU A 224 9.71 -11.17 6.79
N ARG A 225 10.62 -12.16 6.88
CA ARG A 225 11.04 -12.96 5.72
C ARG A 225 9.86 -13.66 5.05
N LEU A 226 8.98 -14.28 5.83
CA LEU A 226 7.78 -14.95 5.31
C LEU A 226 6.84 -13.97 4.60
N LEU A 227 6.64 -12.77 5.14
CA LEU A 227 5.81 -11.73 4.52
C LEU A 227 6.42 -11.25 3.20
N VAL A 228 7.73 -10.99 3.17
CA VAL A 228 8.46 -10.55 1.96
C VAL A 228 8.37 -11.62 0.87
N HIS A 229 8.62 -12.90 1.21
CA HIS A 229 8.50 -14.01 0.26
C HIS A 229 7.06 -14.22 -0.21
N LYS A 230 6.06 -14.04 0.66
CA LYS A 230 4.64 -14.08 0.26
C LYS A 230 4.33 -12.97 -0.74
N ARG A 231 4.78 -11.74 -0.48
CA ARG A 231 4.63 -10.60 -1.40
C ARG A 231 5.30 -10.88 -2.75
N GLN A 232 6.53 -11.43 -2.74
CA GLN A 232 7.25 -11.84 -3.94
C GLN A 232 6.44 -12.84 -4.79
N LYS A 233 5.80 -13.84 -4.18
CA LYS A 233 4.94 -14.80 -4.90
C LYS A 233 3.75 -14.11 -5.59
N HIS A 234 3.09 -13.20 -4.89
CA HIS A 234 1.98 -12.42 -5.47
C HIS A 234 2.45 -11.51 -6.61
N LEU A 235 3.59 -10.83 -6.46
CA LEU A 235 4.17 -9.98 -7.52
C LEU A 235 4.52 -10.79 -8.77
N LYS A 236 5.19 -11.95 -8.60
CA LYS A 236 5.48 -12.86 -9.73
C LYS A 236 4.21 -13.32 -10.45
N TYR A 237 3.16 -13.66 -9.68
CA TYR A 237 1.87 -14.06 -10.25
C TYR A 237 1.21 -12.91 -11.02
N LEU A 238 1.10 -11.73 -10.40
CA LEU A 238 0.44 -10.57 -10.98
C LEU A 238 1.15 -10.10 -12.26
N ASN A 239 2.48 -10.01 -12.25
CA ASN A 239 3.25 -9.62 -13.43
C ASN A 239 3.02 -10.60 -14.60
N ARG A 240 3.04 -11.92 -14.33
CA ARG A 240 2.76 -12.93 -15.36
C ARG A 240 1.33 -12.82 -15.90
N LYS A 241 0.36 -12.46 -15.05
CA LYS A 241 -1.06 -12.40 -15.41
C LYS A 241 -1.40 -11.14 -16.21
N GLU A 242 -0.89 -9.98 -15.78
CA GLU A 242 -1.14 -8.66 -16.37
C GLU A 242 -0.17 -8.32 -17.51
N ARG A 243 0.95 -9.06 -17.65
CA ARG A 243 1.97 -8.87 -18.70
C ARG A 243 2.54 -7.44 -18.74
N GLY A 244 2.71 -6.82 -17.57
CA GLY A 244 3.16 -5.43 -17.47
C GLY A 244 2.13 -4.38 -17.89
N GLY A 245 0.84 -4.74 -17.92
CA GLY A 245 -0.24 -3.78 -18.19
C GLY A 245 -0.36 -2.68 -17.14
N GLU A 246 -1.28 -1.75 -17.39
CA GLU A 246 -1.45 -0.51 -16.60
C GLU A 246 -1.69 -0.77 -15.10
N ARG A 247 -2.40 -1.85 -14.76
CA ARG A 247 -2.64 -2.26 -13.37
C ARG A 247 -1.36 -2.61 -12.62
N TRP A 248 -0.46 -3.33 -13.29
CA TRP A 248 0.83 -3.70 -12.73
C TRP A 248 1.70 -2.46 -12.53
N GLN A 249 1.73 -1.57 -13.52
CA GLN A 249 2.50 -0.33 -13.47
C GLN A 249 2.01 0.57 -12.34
N ASN A 250 0.70 0.82 -12.26
CA ASN A 250 0.07 1.60 -11.20
C ASN A 250 0.41 1.06 -9.80
N LEU A 251 0.36 -0.26 -9.60
CA LEU A 251 0.72 -0.88 -8.32
C LEU A 251 2.20 -0.67 -7.97
N VAL A 252 3.08 -0.94 -8.93
CA VAL A 252 4.54 -0.85 -8.75
C VAL A 252 4.98 0.58 -8.49
N GLU A 253 4.45 1.54 -9.24
CA GLU A 253 4.76 2.96 -9.10
C GLU A 253 4.22 3.53 -7.78
N THR A 254 2.97 3.22 -7.44
CA THR A 254 2.35 3.73 -6.20
C THR A 254 3.03 3.17 -4.95
N LEU A 255 3.38 1.87 -4.93
CA LEU A 255 4.02 1.21 -3.79
C LEU A 255 5.56 1.22 -3.85
N GLY A 256 6.18 1.82 -4.87
CA GLY A 256 7.64 1.87 -5.01
C GLY A 256 8.33 0.51 -5.11
N LEU A 257 7.68 -0.49 -5.73
CA LEU A 257 8.16 -1.87 -5.75
C LEU A 257 9.19 -2.11 -6.86
N THR A 258 10.46 -2.16 -6.50
CA THR A 258 11.55 -2.37 -7.48
C THR A 258 11.68 -3.81 -7.95
N ASN A 259 12.51 -4.03 -8.96
CA ASN A 259 12.86 -5.37 -9.44
C ASN A 259 13.43 -6.27 -8.32
N GLY A 260 14.18 -5.73 -7.36
CA GLY A 260 14.73 -6.50 -6.23
C GLY A 260 13.67 -7.06 -5.28
N THR A 261 12.48 -6.46 -5.22
CA THR A 261 11.39 -6.93 -4.35
C THR A 261 10.75 -8.23 -4.82
N TRP A 262 10.99 -8.66 -6.07
CA TRP A 262 10.36 -9.87 -6.60
C TRP A 262 11.22 -10.68 -7.57
N LYS A 263 12.16 -10.10 -8.32
CA LYS A 263 13.06 -10.86 -9.20
C LYS A 263 14.15 -11.56 -8.37
N GLY A 264 14.54 -12.76 -8.80
CA GLY A 264 15.58 -13.54 -8.12
C GLY A 264 15.14 -14.16 -6.79
N GLU A 265 16.12 -14.40 -5.94
CA GLU A 265 15.98 -14.91 -4.57
C GLU A 265 16.21 -13.78 -3.57
N ILE A 266 15.32 -13.66 -2.57
CA ILE A 266 15.44 -12.65 -1.53
C ILE A 266 16.07 -13.31 -0.30
N SER A 267 17.31 -12.93 -0.01
CA SER A 267 18.04 -13.32 1.19
C SER A 267 18.03 -12.15 2.20
N LEU A 268 17.64 -12.45 3.44
CA LEU A 268 17.54 -11.52 4.58
C LEU A 268 18.30 -12.05 5.78
#